data_AF-A0A6J5IJ49-F1
#
_entry.id   AF-A0A6J5IJ49-F1
#
_cell.length_a   1.000
_cell.length_b   1.000
_cell.length_c   1.000
_cell.angle_alpha   90.00
_cell.angle_beta   90.00
_cell.angle_gamma   90.00
#
_symmetry.space_group_name_H-M   'P 1'
#
loop_
_entity.id
_entity.type
_entity.pdbx_description
1 polymer ?
#
loop_
_entity_poly.entity_id
_entity_poly.type
_entity_poly.pdbx_seq_one_letter_code
_entity_poly.pdbx_strand_id
1 'polypeptide(L)' 'MAQFRPAGCAGNHLTYSPYVLPVVIDGVRGIVVDLRLRDLEPLAYKFVVDFARDNHLKTEEREI' A
#
# COMPACT_ATOMS: atom_id res chain seq x y z
N MET A 1 1.12 -2.98 -13.26
CA MET A 1 1.29 -2.22 -12.01
C MET A 1 1.27 -0.75 -12.37
N ALA A 2 0.35 0.03 -11.81
CA ALA A 2 0.23 1.45 -12.11
C ALA A 2 1.44 2.20 -11.53
N GLN A 3 2.16 2.95 -12.37
CA GLN A 3 3.28 3.78 -11.93
C GLN A 3 2.72 5.10 -11.42
N PHE A 4 2.70 5.29 -10.10
CA PHE A 4 2.43 6.59 -9.51
C PHE A 4 3.64 7.50 -9.80
N ARG A 5 3.43 8.60 -10.53
CA ARG A 5 4.49 9.53 -10.95
C ARG A 5 4.11 10.97 -10.57
N PRO A 6 4.38 11.40 -9.33
CA PRO A 6 4.25 12.81 -8.96
C PRO A 6 5.31 13.63 -9.71
N ALA A 7 4.98 14.89 -10.02
CA ALA A 7 5.88 15.78 -10.77
C ALA A 7 7.20 16.00 -10.00
N GLY A 8 8.34 15.72 -10.64
CA GLY A 8 9.68 15.97 -10.10
C GLY A 8 10.46 14.75 -9.58
N CYS A 9 9.87 13.55 -9.53
CA CYS A 9 10.61 12.34 -9.16
C CYS A 9 11.41 11.78 -10.34
N ALA A 10 12.75 11.68 -10.17
CA ALA A 10 13.62 10.95 -11.09
C ALA A 10 13.16 9.49 -11.21
N GLY A 11 12.90 9.03 -12.44
CA GLY A 11 12.27 7.76 -12.72
C GLY A 11 13.11 6.55 -12.29
N ASN A 12 12.98 6.15 -11.03
CA ASN A 12 13.44 4.84 -10.59
C ASN A 12 12.44 3.78 -11.06
N HIS A 13 12.95 2.59 -11.42
CA HIS A 13 12.13 1.50 -11.96
C HIS A 13 10.99 1.07 -11.02
N LEU A 14 11.14 1.33 -9.73
CA LEU A 14 10.13 1.13 -8.69
C LEU A 14 9.84 2.47 -8.01
N THR A 15 8.65 3.01 -8.24
CA THR A 15 8.13 4.16 -7.49
C THR A 15 6.93 3.66 -6.70
N TYR A 16 7.00 3.79 -5.38
CA TYR A 16 5.89 3.42 -4.51
C TYR A 16 4.87 4.56 -4.43
N SER A 17 3.60 4.19 -4.21
CA SER A 17 2.58 5.17 -3.84
C SER A 17 2.86 5.70 -2.43
N PRO A 18 2.65 6.99 -2.14
CA PRO A 18 2.81 7.52 -0.79
C PRO A 18 1.85 6.87 0.22
N TYR A 19 0.76 6.27 -0.26
CA TYR A 19 -0.28 5.64 0.57
C TYR A 19 -0.09 4.14 0.77
N VAL A 20 0.86 3.51 0.06
CA VAL A 20 1.10 2.06 0.14
C VAL A 20 2.60 1.82 0.19
N LEU A 21 3.08 1.47 1.38
CA LEU A 21 4.51 1.35 1.65
C LEU A 21 4.85 -0.03 2.23
N PRO A 22 5.94 -0.66 1.78
CA PRO A 22 6.43 -1.87 2.42
C PRO A 22 7.04 -1.52 3.77
N VAL A 23 6.76 -2.32 4.79
CA VAL A 23 7.25 -2.15 6.16
C VAL A 23 7.70 -3.49 6.73
N VAL A 24 8.58 -3.44 7.72
CA VAL A 24 8.93 -4.61 8.54
C VAL A 24 8.49 -4.33 9.97
N ILE A 25 7.53 -5.09 10.46
CA ILE A 25 6.99 -4.99 11.82
C ILE A 25 7.42 -6.26 12.55
N ASP A 26 8.18 -6.12 13.64
CA ASP A 26 8.63 -7.24 14.48
C ASP A 26 9.33 -8.35 13.68
N GLY A 27 10.12 -7.97 12.67
CA GLY A 27 10.85 -8.91 11.79
C GLY A 27 9.99 -9.54 10.69
N VAL A 28 8.69 -9.26 10.65
CA VAL A 28 7.77 -9.74 9.61
C VAL A 28 7.57 -8.65 8.54
N ARG A 29 7.74 -9.02 7.27
CA ARG A 29 7.46 -8.13 6.14
C ARG A 29 5.95 -7.97 5.98
N GLY A 30 5.52 -6.72 5.88
CA GLY A 30 4.13 -6.34 5.67
C GLY A 30 4.00 -5.14 4.75
N ILE A 31 2.76 -4.72 4.55
CA ILE A 31 2.40 -3.55 3.75
C ILE A 31 1.51 -2.69 4.63
N VAL A 32 1.84 -1.40 4.73
CA VAL A 32 0.96 -0.40 5.35
C VAL A 32 0.20 0.31 4.25
N VAL A 33 -1.10 0.45 4.45
CA VAL A 33 -2.02 1.17 3.57
C VAL A 33 -2.64 2.31 4.36
N ASP A 34 -2.49 3.53 3.88
CA ASP A 34 -3.17 4.69 4.44
C ASP A 34 -4.67 4.63 4.08
N LEU A 35 -5.54 4.82 5.07
CA LEU A 35 -7.00 4.85 4.89
C LEU A 35 -7.46 5.92 3.90
N ARG A 36 -6.69 7.01 3.72
CA ARG A 36 -6.97 8.04 2.71
C ARG A 36 -7.00 7.48 1.29
N LEU A 37 -6.34 6.34 1.04
CA LEU A 37 -6.40 5.64 -0.25
C LEU A 37 -7.84 5.20 -0.59
N ARG A 38 -8.66 4.91 0.42
CA ARG A 38 -10.07 4.52 0.21
C ARG A 38 -10.89 5.64 -0.40
N ASP A 39 -10.64 6.88 0.02
CA ASP A 39 -11.36 8.06 -0.48
C ASP A 39 -10.83 8.51 -1.84
N LEU A 40 -9.52 8.39 -2.07
CA LEU A 40 -8.87 8.78 -3.31
C LEU A 40 -9.11 7.77 -4.44
N GLU A 41 -8.85 6.49 -4.17
CA GLU A 41 -8.95 5.40 -5.15
C GLU A 41 -9.55 4.14 -4.48
N PRO A 42 -10.88 4.06 -4.32
CA PRO A 42 -11.54 2.97 -3.61
C PRO A 42 -11.29 1.59 -4.24
N LEU A 43 -11.06 1.52 -5.55
CA LEU A 43 -10.70 0.27 -6.24
C LEU A 43 -9.32 -0.24 -5.84
N ALA A 44 -8.34 0.65 -5.68
CA ALA A 44 -6.99 0.28 -5.24
C ALA A 44 -7.01 -0.20 -3.79
N TYR A 45 -7.75 0.49 -2.91
CA TYR A 45 -7.97 0.03 -1.54
C TYR A 45 -8.62 -1.36 -1.49
N LYS A 46 -9.69 -1.56 -2.26
CA LYS A 46 -10.38 -2.85 -2.35
C LYS A 46 -9.44 -3.96 -2.83
N PHE A 47 -8.60 -3.70 -3.83
CA PHE A 47 -7.62 -4.68 -4.31
C PHE A 47 -6.67 -5.14 -3.19
N VAL A 48 -6.17 -4.23 -2.34
CA VAL A 48 -5.28 -4.62 -1.24
C VAL A 48 -6.01 -5.43 -0.17
N VAL A 49 -7.26 -5.05 0.15
CA VAL A 49 -8.10 -5.80 1.10
C VAL A 49 -8.41 -7.20 0.57
N ASP A 50 -8.80 -7.31 -0.69
CA ASP A 50 -9.07 -8.60 -1.35
C ASP A 50 -7.80 -9.46 -1.40
N PHE A 51 -6.64 -8.87 -1.72
CA PHE A 51 -5.36 -9.58 -1.69
C PHE A 51 -5.02 -10.13 -0.29
N ALA A 52 -5.25 -9.35 0.76
CA ALA A 52 -5.06 -9.80 2.13
C ALA A 52 -6.01 -10.96 2.49
N ARG A 53 -7.27 -10.88 2.04
CA ARG A 53 -8.27 -11.92 2.25
C ARG A 53 -7.92 -13.23 1.52
N ASP A 54 -7.56 -13.14 0.25
CA ASP A 54 -7.24 -14.28 -0.60
C ASP A 54 -6.00 -15.05 -0.12
N ASN A 55 -5.04 -14.33 0.47
CA ASN A 55 -3.81 -14.91 1.03
C ASN A 55 -3.90 -15.20 2.53
N HIS A 56 -5.08 -15.04 3.15
CA HIS A 56 -5.29 -15.22 4.60
C HIS A 56 -4.26 -14.46 5.47
N LEU A 57 -3.91 -13.24 5.06
CA LEU A 57 -2.97 -12.40 5.78
C LEU A 57 -3.63 -11.80 7.03
N LYS A 58 -2.82 -11.56 8.07
CA LYS A 58 -3.25 -10.81 9.25
C LYS A 58 -3.35 -9.33 8.88
N THR A 59 -4.49 -8.73 9.20
CA THR A 59 -4.74 -7.30 9.03
C THR A 59 -4.93 -6.68 10.41
N GLU A 60 -4.25 -5.56 10.65
CA GLU A 60 -4.26 -4.85 11.92
C GLU A 60 -4.33 -3.35 11.61
N GLU A 61 -5.17 -2.63 12.33
CA GLU A 61 -5.22 -1.18 12.27
C GLU A 61 -4.24 -0.63 13.32
N ARG A 62 -3.23 0.12 12.87
CA ARG A 62 -2.29 0.83 13.75
C ARG A 62 -2.25 2.30 13.37
N GLU A 63 -2.35 3.16 14.38
CA GLU A 63 -1.86 4.53 14.28
C GLU A 63 -0.33 4.47 14.37
N ILE A 64 0.34 5.04 13.37
CA ILE A 64 1.81 5.12 13.25
C ILE A 64 2.22 6.58 13.44
#